data_AF-A0A0H3N2U7-F1
#
_entry.id   AF-A0A0H3N2U7-F1
#
_cell.length_a   1.000
_cell.length_b   1.000
_cell.length_c   1.000
_cell.angle_alpha   90.00
_cell.angle_beta   90.00
_cell.angle_gamma   90.00
#
_symmetry.space_group_name_H-M   'P 1'
#
loop_
_entity.id
_entity.type
_entity.pdbx_description
1 polymer ?
#
loop_
_entity_poly.entity_id
_entity_poly.type
_entity_poly.pdbx_seq_one_letter_code
_entity_poly.pdbx_strand_id
1 'polypeptide(L)'
;MDISNIDKNLIETLVRQIIEEKISGTKDTVDFVRNKDISGITSIKLPTVKVSESDRLDTGNPSDVVYTKDLFTLEESPRLGCGMMEMKETTFDWTLNYDEIDYVIDGTLDIIIDGRKVSASSGELIFIPKGSKIQFSVPDYARFIYVTYPADWASQN
;
A
#
# COMPACT_ATOMS: atom_id res chain seq x y z
N MET A 1 -14.95 22.34 -8.16
CA MET A 1 -14.75 20.99 -8.71
C MET A 1 -13.94 21.15 -9.96
N ASP A 2 -12.63 20.94 -9.86
CA ASP A 2 -11.71 21.12 -10.98
C ASP A 2 -11.35 19.73 -11.50
N ILE A 3 -11.91 19.36 -12.65
CA ILE A 3 -11.71 18.05 -13.32
C ILE A 3 -10.44 18.07 -14.19
N SER A 4 -9.64 19.13 -14.11
CA SER A 4 -8.60 19.45 -15.08
C SER A 4 -7.19 19.00 -14.69
N ASN A 5 -7.01 17.73 -14.31
CA ASN A 5 -5.67 17.13 -14.42
C ASN A 5 -5.63 15.59 -14.45
N ILE A 6 -6.57 14.95 -15.13
CA ILE A 6 -6.45 13.51 -15.40
C ILE A 6 -5.56 13.35 -16.64
N ASP A 7 -4.37 12.76 -16.46
CA ASP A 7 -3.40 12.51 -17.53
C ASP A 7 -4.06 11.71 -18.66
N LYS A 8 -4.18 12.34 -19.83
CA LYS A 8 -4.83 11.76 -21.01
C LYS A 8 -4.23 10.41 -21.40
N ASN A 9 -2.94 10.20 -21.15
CA ASN A 9 -2.26 8.92 -21.42
C ASN A 9 -2.67 7.83 -20.43
N LEU A 10 -2.89 8.19 -19.16
CA LEU A 10 -3.41 7.26 -18.16
C LEU A 10 -4.85 6.86 -18.50
N ILE A 11 -5.69 7.80 -18.91
CA ILE A 11 -7.06 7.51 -19.36
C ILE A 11 -7.03 6.56 -20.56
N GLU A 12 -6.20 6.84 -21.58
CA GLU A 12 -6.13 5.96 -22.76
C GLU A 12 -5.67 4.55 -22.38
N THR A 13 -4.68 4.44 -21.50
CA THR A 13 -4.19 3.14 -21.02
C THR A 13 -5.28 2.37 -20.29
N LEU A 14 -5.98 3.02 -19.35
CA LEU A 14 -7.07 2.40 -18.60
C LEU A 14 -8.24 2.00 -19.51
N VAL A 15 -8.62 2.87 -20.46
CA VAL A 15 -9.68 2.57 -21.43
C VAL A 15 -9.30 1.39 -22.33
N ARG A 16 -8.05 1.31 -22.78
CA ARG A 16 -7.56 0.18 -23.59
C ARG A 16 -7.60 -1.11 -22.79
N GLN A 17 -7.14 -1.12 -21.55
CA GLN A 17 -7.24 -2.29 -20.66
C GLN A 17 -8.70 -2.71 -20.45
N ILE A 18 -9.60 -1.78 -20.14
CA ILE A 18 -11.04 -2.08 -19.97
C ILE A 18 -11.63 -2.70 -21.23
N ILE A 19 -11.24 -2.22 -22.41
CA ILE A 19 -11.70 -2.78 -23.69
C ILE A 19 -11.14 -4.20 -23.89
N GLU A 20 -9.86 -4.42 -23.64
CA GLU A 20 -9.21 -5.73 -23.73
C GLU A 20 -9.83 -6.74 -22.75
N GLU A 21 -10.07 -6.34 -21.50
CA GLU A 21 -10.76 -7.13 -20.47
C GLU A 21 -12.20 -7.49 -20.84
N LYS A 22 -12.95 -6.54 -21.42
CA LYS A 22 -14.31 -6.80 -21.92
C LYS A 22 -14.31 -7.76 -23.11
N ILE A 23 -13.26 -7.77 -23.93
CA ILE A 23 -13.11 -8.70 -25.06
C ILE A 23 -12.64 -10.08 -24.57
N SER A 24 -11.75 -10.15 -23.57
CA SER A 24 -11.21 -11.39 -23.02
C SER A 24 -12.12 -12.05 -21.96
N GLY A 25 -13.15 -11.35 -21.49
CA GLY A 25 -14.08 -11.84 -20.46
C GLY A 25 -13.47 -11.93 -19.06
N THR A 26 -12.27 -11.40 -18.86
CA THR A 26 -11.53 -11.41 -17.59
C THR A 26 -11.81 -10.10 -16.87
N LYS A 27 -12.56 -10.11 -15.77
CA LYS A 27 -12.84 -8.91 -14.97
C LYS A 27 -11.69 -8.67 -13.98
N ASP A 28 -10.63 -8.02 -14.43
CA ASP A 28 -9.57 -7.53 -13.55
C ASP A 28 -9.79 -6.04 -13.22
N THR A 29 -10.88 -5.76 -12.49
CA THR A 29 -11.33 -4.38 -12.25
C THR A 29 -10.67 -3.74 -11.03
N VAL A 30 -9.35 -3.54 -11.10
CA VAL A 30 -8.62 -2.67 -10.16
C VAL A 30 -8.52 -1.24 -10.68
N ASP A 31 -8.28 -0.27 -9.80
CA ASP A 31 -8.15 1.16 -10.13
C ASP A 31 -6.70 1.61 -10.42
N PHE A 32 -5.80 0.65 -10.64
CA PHE A 32 -4.39 0.88 -10.98
C PHE A 32 -3.93 -0.05 -12.11
N VAL A 33 -2.88 0.35 -12.83
CA VAL A 33 -2.41 -0.41 -13.99
C VAL A 33 -1.60 -1.61 -13.53
N ARG A 34 -2.15 -2.81 -13.75
CA ARG A 34 -1.44 -4.09 -13.61
C ARG A 34 -1.53 -4.93 -14.87
N ASN A 35 -0.59 -5.86 -15.03
CA ASN A 35 -0.64 -6.94 -16.00
C ASN A 35 -0.62 -8.25 -15.20
N LYS A 36 -1.78 -8.89 -15.08
CA LYS A 36 -1.97 -10.16 -14.39
C LYS A 36 -2.02 -11.29 -15.43
N ASP A 37 -0.98 -12.11 -15.47
CA ASP A 37 -0.93 -13.27 -16.34
C ASP A 37 -1.86 -14.39 -15.85
N ILE A 38 -2.25 -15.30 -16.76
CA ILE A 38 -3.10 -16.46 -16.44
C ILE A 38 -2.43 -17.38 -15.39
N SER A 39 -1.10 -17.39 -15.29
CA SER A 39 -0.36 -18.12 -14.25
C SER A 39 -0.48 -17.51 -12.85
N GLY A 40 -0.99 -16.28 -12.72
CA GLY A 40 -1.02 -15.50 -11.48
C GLY A 40 0.19 -14.57 -11.29
N ILE A 41 1.23 -14.67 -12.13
CA ILE A 41 2.34 -13.71 -12.13
C ILE A 41 1.80 -12.33 -12.51
N THR A 42 2.07 -11.32 -11.68
CA THR A 42 1.49 -9.99 -11.85
C THR A 42 2.55 -8.90 -11.73
N SER A 43 2.61 -8.00 -12.73
CA SER A 43 3.38 -6.77 -12.62
C SER A 43 2.46 -5.58 -12.39
N ILE A 44 2.81 -4.67 -11.47
CA ILE A 44 2.01 -3.48 -11.13
C ILE A 44 2.82 -2.21 -11.40
N LYS A 45 2.24 -1.24 -12.09
CA LYS A 45 2.85 0.09 -12.26
C LYS A 45 2.57 0.93 -11.01
N LEU A 46 3.42 0.78 -9.98
CA LEU A 46 3.23 1.42 -8.67
C LEU A 46 2.91 2.92 -8.69
N PRO A 47 3.48 3.76 -9.58
CA PRO A 47 3.10 5.18 -9.65
C PRO A 47 1.62 5.45 -10.00
N THR A 48 0.94 4.47 -10.60
CA THR A 48 -0.49 4.53 -10.93
C THR A 48 -1.39 4.15 -9.75
N VAL A 49 -0.84 3.51 -8.71
CA VAL A 49 -1.59 3.19 -7.48
C VAL A 49 -1.80 4.46 -6.69
N LYS A 50 -3.07 4.89 -6.58
CA LYS A 50 -3.50 6.02 -5.76
C LYS A 50 -4.32 5.52 -4.60
N VAL A 51 -4.01 5.99 -3.40
CA VAL A 51 -4.88 5.82 -2.24
C VAL A 51 -6.06 6.77 -2.34
N SER A 52 -7.16 6.39 -1.72
CA SER A 52 -8.41 7.15 -1.65
C SER A 52 -9.04 7.00 -0.26
N GLU A 53 -10.12 7.72 0.01
CA GLU A 53 -10.80 7.60 1.32
C GLU A 53 -11.35 6.20 1.61
N SER A 54 -11.53 5.32 0.62
CA SER A 54 -11.89 3.92 0.90
C SER A 54 -10.75 3.11 1.51
N ASP A 55 -9.51 3.60 1.36
CA ASP A 55 -8.30 2.97 1.87
C ASP A 55 -7.88 3.55 3.23
N ARG A 56 -8.68 4.47 3.80
CA ARG A 56 -8.37 5.17 5.06
C ARG A 56 -8.38 4.19 6.24
N LEU A 57 -7.28 4.13 6.97
CA LEU A 57 -7.18 3.36 8.21
C LEU A 57 -7.74 4.17 9.38
N ASP A 58 -8.64 3.57 10.16
CA ASP A 58 -9.11 4.15 11.41
C ASP A 58 -8.14 3.83 12.56
N THR A 59 -7.32 4.82 12.94
CA THR A 59 -6.39 4.71 14.08
C THR A 59 -7.06 5.00 15.42
N GLY A 60 -8.34 5.38 15.43
CA GLY A 60 -9.06 5.92 16.59
C GLY A 60 -8.87 7.44 16.79
N ASN A 61 -7.97 8.08 16.05
CA ASN A 61 -7.82 9.54 16.05
C ASN A 61 -8.23 10.12 14.68
N PRO A 62 -9.30 10.93 14.60
CA PRO A 62 -9.82 11.43 13.32
C PRO A 62 -8.86 12.41 12.59
N SER A 63 -7.86 12.96 13.27
CA SER A 63 -6.85 13.82 12.63
C SER A 63 -5.77 13.03 11.90
N ASP A 64 -5.61 11.74 12.21
CA ASP A 64 -4.55 10.91 11.64
C ASP A 64 -4.83 10.61 10.17
N VAL A 65 -3.82 10.79 9.33
CA VAL A 65 -3.91 10.59 7.89
C VAL A 65 -3.07 9.38 7.52
N VAL A 66 -3.73 8.23 7.46
CA VAL A 66 -3.12 6.92 7.16
C VAL A 66 -3.99 6.18 6.17
N TYR A 67 -3.41 5.74 5.06
CA TYR A 67 -4.08 4.95 4.05
C TYR A 67 -3.33 3.65 3.82
N THR A 68 -4.05 2.53 3.76
CA THR A 68 -3.51 1.20 3.48
C THR A 68 -4.32 0.56 2.36
N LYS A 69 -3.68 0.31 1.22
CA LYS A 69 -4.32 -0.28 0.03
C LYS A 69 -3.62 -1.59 -0.33
N ASP A 70 -4.25 -2.71 -0.02
CA ASP A 70 -3.78 -4.03 -0.47
C ASP A 70 -3.84 -4.12 -2.00
N LEU A 71 -2.77 -4.66 -2.60
CA LEU A 71 -2.60 -4.77 -4.05
C LEU A 71 -2.98 -6.16 -4.59
N PHE A 72 -3.20 -7.12 -3.70
CA PHE A 72 -3.56 -8.50 -4.00
C PHE A 72 -4.66 -8.98 -3.08
N THR A 73 -5.61 -9.74 -3.61
CA THR A 73 -6.54 -10.50 -2.77
C THR A 73 -5.85 -11.73 -2.17
N LEU A 74 -6.46 -12.34 -1.14
CA LEU A 74 -5.97 -13.60 -0.57
C LEU A 74 -6.03 -14.78 -1.57
N GLU A 75 -6.92 -14.71 -2.57
CA GLU A 75 -6.94 -15.70 -3.67
C GLU A 75 -5.70 -15.54 -4.57
N GLU A 76 -5.29 -14.30 -4.83
CA GLU A 76 -4.13 -13.99 -5.69
C GLU A 76 -2.80 -14.26 -4.98
N SER A 77 -2.70 -13.91 -3.70
CA SER A 77 -1.51 -14.13 -2.88
C SER A 77 -1.88 -14.65 -1.49
N PRO A 78 -2.02 -15.98 -1.31
CA PRO A 78 -2.51 -16.58 -0.06
C PRO A 78 -1.50 -16.58 1.08
N ARG A 79 -0.27 -16.11 0.86
CA ARG A 79 0.82 -16.17 1.84
C ARG A 79 1.47 -14.81 2.09
N LEU A 80 1.67 -14.03 1.05
CA LEU A 80 2.29 -12.71 1.14
C LEU A 80 1.24 -11.63 0.98
N GLY A 81 1.09 -10.80 1.99
CA GLY A 81 0.35 -9.54 1.87
C GLY A 81 1.28 -8.55 1.18
N CYS A 82 0.73 -7.71 0.30
CA CYS A 82 1.51 -6.66 -0.31
C CYS A 82 0.57 -5.51 -0.65
N GLY A 83 0.95 -4.30 -0.23
CA GLY A 83 0.14 -3.12 -0.43
C GLY A 83 0.94 -1.84 -0.46
N MET A 84 0.22 -0.75 -0.73
CA MET A 84 0.74 0.61 -0.67
C MET A 84 0.22 1.28 0.59
N MET A 85 1.10 1.90 1.35
CA MET A 85 0.74 2.71 2.50
C MET A 85 1.18 4.16 2.27
N GLU A 86 0.31 5.09 2.60
CA GLU A 86 0.61 6.52 2.64
C GLU A 86 0.25 7.10 4.00
N MET A 87 1.16 7.88 4.56
CA MET A 87 0.97 8.56 5.83
C MET A 87 1.36 10.03 5.69
N LYS A 88 0.66 10.89 6.43
CA LYS A 88 0.96 12.32 6.49
C LYS A 88 0.80 12.87 7.91
N GLU A 89 1.83 13.56 8.41
CA GLU A 89 1.82 14.31 9.68
C GLU A 89 1.18 13.52 10.84
N THR A 90 1.50 12.23 10.95
CA THR A 90 0.80 11.27 11.83
C THR A 90 1.78 10.40 12.59
N THR A 91 1.44 10.05 13.84
CA THR A 91 2.09 8.97 14.58
C THR A 91 1.04 8.19 15.35
N PHE A 92 1.03 6.86 15.19
CA PHE A 92 0.07 6.00 15.88
C PHE A 92 0.71 4.69 16.35
N ASP A 93 0.18 4.16 17.46
CA ASP A 93 0.62 2.90 18.04
C ASP A 93 0.08 1.69 17.25
N TRP A 94 0.93 0.70 17.01
CA TRP A 94 0.55 -0.53 16.33
C TRP A 94 1.34 -1.73 16.86
N THR A 95 0.71 -2.90 16.93
CA THR A 95 1.38 -4.16 17.30
C THR A 95 1.31 -5.11 16.12
N LEU A 96 2.47 -5.44 15.54
CA LEU A 96 2.55 -6.31 14.37
C LEU A 96 2.66 -7.76 14.84
N ASN A 97 1.55 -8.51 14.80
CA ASN A 97 1.55 -9.96 15.04
C ASN A 97 1.92 -10.78 13.78
N TYR A 98 2.68 -10.16 12.87
CA TYR A 98 3.19 -10.66 11.60
C TYR A 98 4.54 -10.00 11.31
N ASP A 99 5.30 -10.59 10.39
CA ASP A 99 6.53 -9.97 9.89
C ASP A 99 6.18 -8.99 8.76
N GLU A 100 6.90 -7.87 8.68
CA GLU A 100 6.71 -6.83 7.67
C GLU A 100 8.04 -6.32 7.10
N ILE A 101 8.07 -6.09 5.78
CA ILE A 101 9.15 -5.41 5.07
C ILE A 101 8.56 -4.18 4.38
N ASP A 102 9.15 -3.01 4.64
CA ASP A 102 8.75 -1.75 4.02
C ASP A 102 9.82 -1.26 3.04
N TYR A 103 9.45 -0.98 1.80
CA TYR A 103 10.28 -0.25 0.85
C TYR A 103 9.75 1.17 0.69
N VAL A 104 10.53 2.16 1.13
CA VAL A 104 10.12 3.58 1.10
C VAL A 104 10.33 4.15 -0.30
N ILE A 105 9.25 4.56 -0.94
CA ILE A 105 9.27 5.18 -2.27
C ILE A 105 9.57 6.67 -2.12
N ASP A 106 8.75 7.38 -1.35
CA ASP A 106 8.82 8.82 -1.16
C ASP A 106 8.71 9.19 0.33
N GLY A 107 9.39 10.26 0.73
CA GLY A 107 9.30 10.80 2.08
C GLY A 107 10.19 10.07 3.09
N THR A 108 9.75 9.96 4.34
CA THR A 108 10.52 9.30 5.40
C THR A 108 9.59 8.61 6.39
N LEU A 109 9.86 7.33 6.63
CA LEU A 109 9.19 6.51 7.61
C LEU A 109 10.09 6.31 8.83
N ASP A 110 9.59 6.68 10.01
CA ASP A 110 10.21 6.38 11.29
C ASP A 110 9.41 5.28 12.02
N ILE A 111 10.11 4.26 12.51
CA ILE A 111 9.58 3.26 13.44
C ILE A 111 10.14 3.53 14.82
N ILE A 112 9.24 3.81 15.77
CA ILE A 112 9.60 4.00 17.18
C ILE A 112 9.37 2.70 17.94
N ILE A 113 10.42 2.17 18.57
CA ILE A 113 10.39 0.93 19.34
C ILE A 113 11.21 1.10 20.62
N ASP A 114 10.60 0.89 21.78
CA ASP A 114 11.21 1.05 23.11
C ASP A 114 11.98 2.37 23.27
N GLY A 115 11.40 3.48 22.79
CA GLY A 115 12.00 4.82 22.82
C GLY A 115 13.18 5.05 21.87
N ARG A 116 13.52 4.08 21.01
CA ARG A 116 14.51 4.19 19.94
C ARG A 116 13.82 4.41 18.61
N LYS A 117 14.51 5.07 17.67
CA LYS A 117 14.03 5.36 16.32
C LYS A 117 14.86 4.60 15.29
N VAL A 118 14.18 3.95 14.36
CA VAL A 118 14.75 3.39 13.13
C VAL A 118 14.07 4.11 11.96
N SER A 119 14.84 4.62 11.01
CA SER A 119 14.34 5.48 9.93
C SER A 119 14.72 4.92 8.57
N ALA A 120 13.85 5.11 7.59
CA ALA A 120 14.13 4.91 6.18
C ALA A 120 13.53 6.05 5.35
N SER A 121 14.33 6.62 4.46
CA SER A 121 13.91 7.61 3.47
C SER A 121 13.78 6.98 2.07
N SER A 122 13.42 7.77 1.07
CA SER A 122 13.27 7.31 -0.32
C SER A 122 14.41 6.41 -0.82
N GLY A 123 14.08 5.19 -1.23
CA GLY A 123 15.02 4.17 -1.72
C GLY A 123 15.59 3.26 -0.64
N GLU A 124 15.23 3.46 0.62
CA GLU A 124 15.66 2.64 1.76
C GLU A 124 14.56 1.67 2.21
N LEU A 125 14.94 0.73 3.09
CA LEU A 125 14.10 -0.40 3.49
C LEU A 125 14.07 -0.55 5.01
N ILE A 126 12.91 -0.95 5.55
CA ILE A 126 12.73 -1.35 6.95
C ILE A 126 12.29 -2.81 7.00
N PHE A 127 12.78 -3.53 8.01
CA PHE A 127 12.25 -4.83 8.42
C PHE A 127 11.72 -4.72 9.85
N ILE A 128 10.47 -5.14 10.06
CA ILE A 128 9.81 -5.17 11.36
C ILE A 128 9.47 -6.63 11.69
N PRO A 129 10.12 -7.23 12.71
CA PRO A 129 9.86 -8.62 13.04
C PRO A 129 8.53 -8.80 13.78
N LYS A 130 7.90 -9.96 13.59
CA LYS A 130 6.67 -10.37 14.28
C LYS A 130 6.78 -10.22 15.80
N GLY A 131 5.73 -9.67 16.39
CA GLY A 131 5.58 -9.39 17.82
C GLY A 131 6.06 -8.00 18.22
N SER A 132 6.50 -7.17 17.28
CA SER A 132 6.95 -5.81 17.56
C SER A 132 5.77 -4.90 17.91
N LYS A 133 5.83 -4.28 19.09
CA LYS A 133 4.93 -3.20 19.50
C LYS A 133 5.63 -1.87 19.23
N ILE A 134 5.14 -1.13 18.25
CA ILE A 134 5.81 0.05 17.72
C ILE A 134 4.88 1.25 17.65
N GLN A 135 5.45 2.38 17.24
CA GLN A 135 4.68 3.47 16.65
C GLN A 135 5.17 3.69 15.21
N PHE A 136 4.25 3.66 14.26
CA PHE A 136 4.51 4.21 12.92
C PHE A 136 4.51 5.73 13.05
N SER A 137 5.59 6.38 12.66
CA SER A 137 5.77 7.83 12.83
C SER A 137 6.22 8.47 11.52
N VAL A 138 5.42 9.42 11.04
CA VAL A 138 5.68 10.17 9.81
C VAL A 138 5.37 11.64 10.08
N PRO A 139 6.37 12.44 10.49
CA PRO A 139 6.17 13.85 10.83
C PRO A 139 5.82 14.75 9.64
N ASP A 140 6.13 14.31 8.42
CA ASP A 140 5.84 15.02 7.17
C ASP A 140 5.00 14.13 6.25
N TYR A 141 5.65 13.32 5.41
CA TYR A 141 4.99 12.40 4.49
C TYR A 141 5.82 11.14 4.28
N ALA A 142 5.15 10.01 4.05
CA ALA A 142 5.77 8.78 3.60
C ALA A 142 4.83 8.03 2.66
N ARG A 143 5.39 7.47 1.59
CA ARG A 143 4.75 6.50 0.70
C ARG A 143 5.65 5.29 0.57
N PHE A 144 5.14 4.12 0.93
CA PHE A 144 5.94 2.91 0.97
C PHE A 144 5.12 1.68 0.58
N ILE A 145 5.81 0.68 0.04
CA ILE A 145 5.27 -0.66 -0.12
C ILE A 145 5.49 -1.41 1.19
N TYR A 146 4.46 -2.08 1.70
CA TYR A 146 4.61 -3.10 2.73
C TYR A 146 4.47 -4.49 2.12
N VAL A 147 5.24 -5.45 2.65
CA VAL A 147 5.09 -6.88 2.36
C VAL A 147 5.01 -7.64 3.68
N THR A 148 3.95 -8.40 3.88
CA THR A 148 3.66 -9.07 5.15
C THR A 148 3.56 -10.58 5.04
N TYR A 149 3.83 -11.25 6.16
CA TYR A 149 3.52 -12.66 6.36
C TYR A 149 2.96 -12.89 7.78
N PRO A 150 1.77 -13.50 7.93
CA PRO A 150 0.84 -13.99 6.90
C PRO A 150 0.18 -12.89 6.05
N ALA A 151 -0.47 -13.27 4.94
CA ALA A 151 -1.04 -12.31 3.99
C ALA A 151 -2.16 -11.43 4.55
N ASP A 152 -3.05 -12.03 5.33
CA ASP A 152 -4.17 -11.32 5.95
C ASP A 152 -3.73 -10.64 7.25
N TRP A 153 -2.79 -9.70 7.12
CA TRP A 153 -2.14 -9.01 8.23
C TRP A 153 -3.15 -8.25 9.12
N ALA A 154 -4.20 -7.68 8.54
CA ALA A 154 -5.21 -6.92 9.27
C ALA A 154 -6.07 -7.80 10.19
N SER A 155 -6.16 -9.09 9.92
CA SER A 155 -6.87 -10.07 10.74
C SER A 155 -6.01 -10.65 11.88
N GLN A 156 -4.73 -10.27 11.96
CA GLN A 156 -3.79 -10.75 12.98
C GLN A 156 -3.88 -9.88 14.26
N ASN A 157 -4.91 -10.15 15.08
CA ASN A 157 -5.06 -9.56 16.41
C ASN A 157 -4.15 -10.19 17.49
#